data_AF-A0A2A2TG13-F1
#
_entry.id   AF-A0A2A2TG13-F1
#
_cell.length_a   1.000
_cell.length_b   1.000
_cell.length_c   1.000
_cell.angle_alpha   90.00
_cell.angle_beta   90.00
_cell.angle_gamma   90.00
#
_symmetry.space_group_name_H-M   'P 1'
#
loop_
_entity.id
_entity.type
_entity.pdbx_description
1 polymer ?
#
loop_
_entity_poly.entity_id
_entity_poly.type
_entity_poly.pdbx_seq_one_letter_code
_entity_poly.pdbx_strand_id
1 'polypeptide(L)'
;MVSKFTPQFFTYTIGKIQVFSIGDIATDLAAIWMMFADRDARDRMIAEYGNISEATLKRAKGWAIVFGVILLDTGLIDNPRHTNMGETILNRLLEDRK
;
A
#
# COMPACT_ATOMS: atom_id res chain seq x y z
N MET A 1 14.06 27.20 30.14
CA MET A 1 12.83 26.39 30.06
C MET A 1 12.82 25.71 28.68
N VAL A 2 13.39 24.50 28.59
CA VAL A 2 13.47 23.74 27.32
C VAL A 2 12.37 22.69 27.35
N SER A 3 11.33 22.89 26.55
CA SER A 3 10.25 21.92 26.37
C SER A 3 10.82 20.69 25.65
N LYS A 4 10.89 19.56 26.34
CA LYS A 4 11.17 18.26 25.73
C LYS A 4 9.89 17.78 25.06
N PHE A 5 9.84 17.88 23.73
CA PHE A 5 8.80 17.26 22.94
C PHE A 5 9.13 15.76 22.81
N THR A 6 8.57 14.92 23.67
CA THR A 6 8.59 13.46 23.49
C THR A 6 7.39 13.08 22.62
N PRO A 7 7.57 12.71 21.35
CA PRO A 7 6.48 12.16 20.55
C PRO A 7 6.02 10.85 21.18
N GLN A 8 4.74 10.81 21.56
CA GLN A 8 4.07 9.62 22.05
C GLN A 8 3.80 8.71 20.86
N PHE A 9 4.83 8.00 20.38
CA PHE A 9 4.62 6.92 19.44
C PHE A 9 3.85 5.81 20.17
N PHE A 10 2.65 5.49 19.69
CA PHE A 10 1.86 4.35 20.17
C PHE A 10 2.56 3.05 19.75
N THR A 11 3.58 2.65 20.49
CA THR A 11 4.22 1.34 20.33
C THR A 11 3.40 0.32 21.09
N TYR A 12 2.81 -0.64 20.38
CA TYR A 12 2.18 -1.78 21.01
C TYR A 12 3.24 -2.86 21.25
N THR A 13 3.27 -3.39 22.47
CA THR A 13 4.21 -4.45 22.85
C THR A 13 3.44 -5.76 22.95
N ILE A 14 3.76 -6.73 22.09
CA ILE A 14 3.40 -8.14 22.33
C ILE A 14 4.66 -8.84 22.85
N GLY A 15 4.76 -8.97 24.17
CA GLY A 15 5.94 -9.56 24.82
C GLY A 15 7.17 -8.64 24.78
N LYS A 16 8.22 -9.03 24.02
CA LYS A 16 9.46 -8.26 23.83
C LYS A 16 9.57 -7.61 22.44
N ILE A 17 8.54 -7.74 21.60
CA ILE A 17 8.54 -7.24 20.22
C ILE A 17 7.83 -5.90 20.20
N GLN A 18 8.53 -4.88 19.71
CA GLN A 18 8.00 -3.54 19.52
C GLN A 18 7.34 -3.47 18.13
N VAL A 19 6.02 -3.35 18.10
CA VAL A 19 5.26 -3.28 16.85
C VAL A 19 4.94 -1.81 16.56
N PHE A 20 5.32 -1.35 15.36
CA PHE A 20 5.14 0.05 14.93
C PHE A 20 3.71 0.33 14.42
N SER A 21 2.97 -0.68 13.98
CA SER A 21 1.54 -0.60 13.66
C SER A 21 0.87 -1.97 13.73
N ILE A 22 -0.34 -2.06 14.30
CA ILE A 22 -1.19 -3.25 14.23
C ILE A 22 -2.10 -3.07 13.02
N GLY A 23 -1.67 -3.56 11.85
CA GLY A 23 -2.40 -3.44 10.59
C GLY A 23 -2.36 -4.72 9.76
N ASP A 24 -3.11 -4.73 8.65
CA ASP A 24 -3.02 -5.83 7.67
C ASP A 24 -1.71 -5.68 6.88
N ILE A 25 -0.83 -6.68 6.97
CA ILE A 25 0.43 -6.76 6.21
C ILE A 25 0.24 -6.56 4.70
N ALA A 26 -0.95 -6.88 4.18
CA ALA A 26 -1.29 -6.69 2.78
C ALA A 26 -1.31 -5.21 2.34
N THR A 27 -1.39 -4.28 3.29
CA THR A 27 -1.40 -2.83 3.02
C THR A 27 -0.07 -2.37 2.44
N ASP A 28 1.06 -2.84 2.98
CA ASP A 28 2.39 -2.51 2.46
C ASP A 28 2.60 -3.10 1.07
N LEU A 29 2.09 -4.32 0.84
CA LEU A 29 2.15 -4.98 -0.47
C LEU A 29 1.30 -4.27 -1.55
N ALA A 30 0.33 -3.44 -1.17
CA ALA A 30 -0.42 -2.63 -2.14
C ALA A 30 0.48 -1.65 -2.92
N ALA A 31 1.61 -1.25 -2.35
CA ALA A 31 2.58 -0.34 -2.98
C ALA A 31 3.14 -0.89 -4.30
N ILE A 32 3.09 -2.21 -4.51
CA ILE A 32 3.53 -2.86 -5.76
C ILE A 32 2.84 -2.23 -6.97
N TRP A 33 1.52 -2.06 -6.91
CA TRP A 33 0.72 -1.47 -7.99
C TRP A 33 0.85 0.05 -8.08
N MET A 34 1.38 0.69 -7.05
CA MET A 34 1.65 2.14 -7.04
C MET A 34 3.01 2.47 -7.67
N MET A 35 4.01 1.62 -7.46
CA MET A 35 5.40 1.90 -7.83
C MET A 35 5.79 1.31 -9.19
N PHE A 36 5.40 0.06 -9.47
CA PHE A 36 5.89 -0.65 -10.65
C PHE A 36 4.89 -0.59 -11.80
N ALA A 37 5.27 0.15 -12.85
CA ALA A 37 4.46 0.28 -14.07
C ALA A 37 4.37 -1.03 -14.85
N ASP A 38 5.50 -1.73 -14.96
CA ASP A 38 5.63 -2.97 -15.71
C ASP A 38 5.06 -4.17 -14.94
N ARG A 39 4.31 -5.03 -15.63
CA ARG A 39 3.70 -6.24 -15.04
C ARG A 39 4.78 -7.23 -14.62
N ASP A 40 5.78 -7.46 -15.47
CA ASP A 40 6.84 -8.43 -15.18
C ASP A 40 7.70 -7.96 -13.98
N ALA A 41 7.84 -6.65 -13.78
CA ALA A 41 8.45 -6.08 -12.58
C ALA A 41 7.61 -6.34 -11.31
N ARG A 42 6.27 -6.25 -11.40
CA ARG A 42 5.38 -6.61 -10.27
C ARG A 42 5.51 -8.10 -9.94
N ASP A 43 5.48 -8.97 -10.93
CA ASP A 43 5.59 -10.42 -10.74
C ASP A 43 6.95 -10.81 -10.13
N ARG A 44 8.03 -10.19 -10.62
CA ARG A 44 9.38 -10.37 -10.03
C ARG A 44 9.43 -9.90 -8.59
N MET A 45 8.88 -8.72 -8.27
CA MET A 45 8.85 -8.23 -6.89
C MET A 45 8.10 -9.21 -5.98
N ILE A 46 6.93 -9.68 -6.40
CA ILE A 46 6.13 -10.65 -5.63
C ILE A 46 6.93 -11.94 -5.39
N ALA A 47 7.65 -12.43 -6.40
CA ALA A 47 8.51 -13.61 -6.28
C ALA A 47 9.70 -13.40 -5.32
N GLU A 48 10.36 -12.23 -5.39
CA GLU A 48 11.51 -11.89 -4.54
C GLU A 48 11.14 -11.62 -3.08
N TYR A 49 9.93 -11.10 -2.81
CA TYR A 49 9.44 -10.89 -1.44
C TYR A 49 9.30 -12.23 -0.68
N GLY A 50 9.13 -13.34 -1.41
CA GLY A 50 9.13 -14.69 -0.87
C GLY A 50 7.73 -15.26 -0.67
N ASN A 51 7.54 -16.06 0.39
CA ASN A 51 6.38 -16.94 0.55
C ASN A 51 5.11 -16.18 0.97
N ILE A 52 4.54 -15.39 0.07
CA ILE A 52 3.26 -14.68 0.27
C ILE A 52 2.11 -15.65 -0.04
N SER A 53 1.20 -15.82 0.91
CA SER A 53 -0.01 -16.60 0.65
C SER A 53 -0.90 -15.92 -0.41
N GLU A 54 -1.60 -16.73 -1.20
CA GLU A 54 -2.56 -16.22 -2.19
C GLU A 54 -3.63 -15.31 -1.54
N ALA A 55 -4.08 -15.65 -0.32
CA ALA A 55 -5.03 -14.84 0.44
C ALA A 55 -4.46 -13.45 0.78
N THR A 56 -3.19 -13.36 1.17
CA THR A 56 -2.52 -12.08 1.43
C THR A 56 -2.37 -11.26 0.16
N LEU A 57 -2.00 -11.89 -0.96
CA LEU A 57 -1.88 -11.21 -2.24
C LEU A 57 -3.24 -10.67 -2.72
N LYS A 58 -4.33 -11.42 -2.51
CA LYS A 58 -5.69 -10.99 -2.81
C LYS A 58 -6.09 -9.77 -1.97
N ARG A 59 -5.78 -9.76 -0.67
CA ARG A 59 -6.01 -8.58 0.17
C ARG A 59 -5.15 -7.39 -0.28
N ALA A 60 -3.92 -7.62 -0.73
CA ALA A 60 -3.03 -6.55 -1.19
C ALA A 60 -3.59 -5.85 -2.43
N LYS A 61 -4.12 -6.63 -3.39
CA LYS A 61 -4.89 -6.09 -4.52
C LYS A 61 -6.12 -5.30 -4.04
N GLY A 62 -6.83 -5.80 -3.03
CA GLY A 62 -7.94 -5.08 -2.39
C GLY A 62 -7.53 -3.71 -1.82
N TRP A 63 -6.43 -3.66 -1.08
CA TRP A 63 -5.88 -2.40 -0.58
C TRP A 63 -5.43 -1.46 -1.71
N ALA A 64 -4.83 -1.99 -2.78
CA ALA A 64 -4.47 -1.19 -3.95
C ALA A 64 -5.71 -0.57 -4.62
N ILE A 65 -6.84 -1.29 -4.69
CA ILE A 65 -8.13 -0.72 -5.14
C ILE A 65 -8.55 0.43 -4.24
N VAL A 66 -8.54 0.23 -2.91
CA VAL A 66 -8.93 1.28 -1.94
C VAL A 66 -8.08 2.54 -2.12
N PHE A 67 -6.76 2.40 -2.20
CA PHE A 67 -5.87 3.54 -2.42
C PHE A 67 -6.09 4.21 -3.78
N GLY A 68 -6.29 3.43 -4.85
CA GLY A 68 -6.59 3.95 -6.18
C GLY A 68 -7.87 4.78 -6.18
N VAL A 69 -8.94 4.30 -5.51
CA VAL A 69 -10.21 5.02 -5.38
C VAL A 69 -10.07 6.29 -4.55
N ILE A 70 -9.38 6.25 -3.40
CA ILE A 70 -9.16 7.43 -2.55
C ILE A 70 -8.37 8.52 -3.30
N LEU A 71 -7.33 8.13 -4.04
CA LEU A 71 -6.56 9.07 -4.84
C LEU A 71 -7.41 9.64 -5.99
N LEU A 72 -8.21 8.81 -6.66
CA LEU A 72 -9.10 9.29 -7.70
C LEU A 72 -10.14 10.28 -7.15
N ASP A 73 -10.79 9.94 -6.03
CA ASP A 73 -11.80 10.77 -5.36
C ASP A 73 -11.23 12.13 -4.95
N THR A 74 -10.10 12.13 -4.24
CA THR A 74 -9.42 13.38 -3.86
C THR A 74 -8.92 14.18 -5.06
N GLY A 75 -8.54 13.50 -6.14
CA GLY A 75 -8.09 14.17 -7.35
C GLY A 75 -9.20 14.85 -8.14
N LEU A 76 -10.40 14.25 -8.16
CA LEU A 76 -11.59 14.84 -8.79
C LEU A 76 -12.09 16.11 -8.08
N ILE A 77 -11.69 16.33 -6.83
CA ILE A 77 -12.00 17.55 -6.08
C ILE A 77 -11.08 18.68 -6.54
N ASP A 78 -9.76 18.56 -6.35
CA ASP A 78 -8.82 19.67 -6.64
C ASP A 78 -7.35 19.24 -6.86
N ASN A 79 -7.07 17.95 -7.03
CA ASN A 79 -5.69 17.46 -7.15
C ASN A 79 -5.46 16.56 -8.38
N PRO A 80 -5.18 17.15 -9.55
CA PRO A 80 -4.98 16.39 -10.80
C PRO A 80 -3.88 15.32 -10.72
N ARG A 81 -2.89 15.49 -9.84
CA ARG A 81 -1.85 14.49 -9.62
C ARG A 81 -2.42 13.23 -8.96
N HIS A 82 -3.33 13.39 -8.01
CA HIS A 82 -4.00 12.26 -7.38
C HIS A 82 -4.91 11.52 -8.37
N THR A 83 -5.62 12.23 -9.26
CA THR A 83 -6.40 11.61 -10.35
C THR A 83 -5.53 10.67 -11.18
N ASN A 84 -4.41 11.19 -11.70
CA ASN A 84 -3.48 10.42 -12.51
C ASN A 84 -2.93 9.19 -11.76
N MET A 85 -2.62 9.34 -10.46
CA MET A 85 -2.15 8.22 -9.64
C MET A 85 -3.24 7.17 -9.43
N GLY A 86 -4.46 7.58 -9.11
CA GLY A 86 -5.61 6.70 -8.91
C GLY A 86 -5.92 5.88 -10.17
N GLU A 87 -6.04 6.54 -11.33
CA GLU A 87 -6.25 5.89 -12.62
C GLU A 87 -5.13 4.91 -12.96
N THR A 88 -3.87 5.32 -12.74
CA THR A 88 -2.71 4.47 -13.00
C THR A 88 -2.73 3.19 -12.18
N ILE A 89 -3.05 3.28 -10.88
CA ILE A 89 -3.12 2.11 -9.99
C ILE A 89 -4.24 1.16 -10.46
N LEU A 90 -5.42 1.70 -10.75
CA LEU A 90 -6.57 0.91 -11.19
C LEU A 90 -6.33 0.22 -12.53
N ASN A 91 -5.67 0.90 -13.48
CA ASN A 91 -5.31 0.31 -14.77
C ASN A 91 -4.32 -0.85 -14.63
N ARG A 92 -3.31 -0.73 -13.77
CA ARG A 92 -2.34 -1.81 -13.50
C ARG A 92 -3.01 -3.04 -12.88
N LEU A 93 -3.99 -2.85 -12.00
CA LEU A 93 -4.78 -3.95 -11.44
C LEU A 93 -5.62 -4.66 -12.51
N LEU A 94 -6.14 -3.93 -13.50
CA LEU A 94 -6.88 -4.50 -14.62
C LEU A 94 -5.99 -5.27 -15.60
N GLU A 95 -4.75 -4.82 -15.82
CA GLU A 95 -3.75 -5.56 -16.60
C GLU A 95 -3.50 -6.95 -16.01
N ASP A 96 -3.41 -7.05 -14.69
CA ASP A 96 -3.13 -8.31 -13.99
C ASP A 96 -4.32 -9.29 -13.96
N ARG A 97 -5.51 -8.86 -14.39
CA ARG A 97 -6.69 -9.72 -14.53
C ARG A 97 -6.66 -10.54 -15.82
N LYS A 98 -5.88 -10.12 -16.82
CA LYS A 98 -5.75 -10.78 -18.12
C LYS A 98 -4.74 -11.93 -18.08
#